data_AF-A0A355XUI4-F1
#
_entry.id   AF-A0A355XUI4-F1
#
_cell.length_a   1.000
_cell.length_b   1.000
_cell.length_c   1.000
_cell.angle_alpha   90.00
_cell.angle_beta   90.00
_cell.angle_gamma   90.00
#
_symmetry.space_group_name_H-M   'P 1'
#
loop_
_entity.id
_entity.type
_entity.pdbx_description
1 polymer ?
#
loop_
_entity_poly.entity_id
_entity_poly.type
_entity_poly.pdbx_seq_one_letter_code
_entity_poly.pdbx_strand_id
1 'polypeptide(L)'
;MKHYLRTLTLGAALSLAFGGANEAYAQHGQPHSVSAKTLFDQVTITWEKPTDAISLQWHDGEDYNGTDGVLKNPEGAVTFYAGAKFSEADLANYVGEQVDTISMFEYRPVYKATVIIYENGKPVVEQAVNLADFHKNTWRKTALATPYTIKAGTEVVFAVKYEYGRNLDMAAICDRKATVGKGNLYSYDGKTWKDDAPGDFLITANIKNEATE
;
A
#
# COMPACT_ATOMS: atom_id res chain seq x y z
N MET A 1 18.60 35.83 2.11
CA MET A 1 18.99 34.55 1.48
C MET A 1 17.76 33.64 1.50
N LYS A 2 17.16 33.36 0.35
CA LYS A 2 16.00 32.45 0.23
C LYS A 2 16.54 31.09 -0.23
N HIS A 3 16.55 30.10 0.64
CA HIS A 3 16.84 28.72 0.26
C HIS A 3 15.57 28.09 -0.32
N TYR A 4 15.59 27.82 -1.63
CA TYR A 4 14.60 27.01 -2.28
C TYR A 4 15.01 25.54 -2.11
N LEU A 5 14.27 24.77 -1.32
CA LEU A 5 14.34 23.31 -1.37
C LEU A 5 13.75 22.90 -2.73
N ARG A 6 14.60 22.41 -3.63
CA ARG A 6 14.16 21.69 -4.83
C ARG A 6 14.14 20.21 -4.46
N THR A 7 12.95 19.63 -4.38
CA THR A 7 12.78 18.18 -4.38
C THR A 7 13.28 17.68 -5.73
N LEU A 8 14.43 16.99 -5.73
CA LEU A 8 14.91 16.28 -6.92
C LEU A 8 14.30 14.88 -6.87
N THR A 9 13.37 14.59 -7.77
CA THR A 9 12.99 13.22 -8.08
C THR A 9 14.17 12.60 -8.83
N LEU A 10 14.99 11.79 -8.16
CA LEU A 10 16.00 10.99 -8.83
C LEU A 10 15.30 9.78 -9.48
N GLY A 11 14.99 9.88 -10.77
CA GLY A 11 14.95 8.71 -11.62
C GLY A 11 16.40 8.32 -11.91
N ALA A 12 16.89 7.24 -11.31
CA ALA A 12 18.24 6.74 -11.57
C ALA A 12 18.17 5.30 -12.05
N ALA A 13 18.16 5.14 -13.38
CA ALA A 13 18.60 3.92 -14.02
C ALA A 13 20.13 3.79 -13.82
N LEU A 14 20.59 2.73 -13.17
CA LEU A 14 22.02 2.45 -13.04
C LEU A 14 22.47 1.53 -14.19
N SER A 15 22.75 2.12 -15.34
CA SER A 15 23.38 1.42 -16.46
C SER A 15 24.90 1.47 -16.31
N LEU A 16 25.51 0.38 -15.84
CA LEU A 16 26.94 0.15 -16.03
C LEU A 16 27.16 -0.44 -17.43
N ALA A 17 27.25 0.42 -18.43
CA ALA A 17 27.94 0.10 -19.68
C ALA A 17 28.41 1.40 -20.34
N PHE A 18 29.70 1.49 -20.65
CA PHE A 18 30.24 2.52 -21.51
C PHE A 18 29.51 2.48 -22.87
N GLY A 19 28.79 3.55 -23.19
CA GLY A 19 28.20 3.78 -24.51
C GLY A 19 26.75 3.32 -24.65
N GLY A 20 25.83 4.29 -24.71
CA GLY A 20 24.41 4.08 -25.00
C GLY A 20 23.56 4.05 -23.73
N ALA A 21 22.70 5.05 -23.58
CA ALA A 21 21.68 5.10 -22.55
C ALA A 21 20.71 3.93 -22.73
N ASN A 22 20.98 2.82 -22.05
CA ASN A 22 20.04 1.72 -21.88
C ASN A 22 19.67 1.73 -20.41
N GLU A 23 18.41 2.02 -20.11
CA GLU A 23 17.85 1.79 -18.79
C GLU A 23 18.05 0.31 -18.43
N ALA A 24 18.89 0.04 -17.43
CA ALA A 24 19.07 -1.31 -16.92
C ALA A 24 17.91 -1.59 -15.96
N TYR A 25 16.94 -2.37 -16.42
CA TYR A 25 15.88 -2.92 -15.57
C TYR A 25 16.47 -4.08 -14.76
N ALA A 26 16.14 -4.15 -13.47
CA ALA A 26 16.52 -5.28 -12.63
C ALA A 26 15.96 -6.57 -13.25
N GLN A 27 16.82 -7.55 -13.52
CA GLN A 27 16.42 -8.91 -13.87
C GLN A 27 16.64 -9.83 -12.67
N HIS A 28 15.84 -10.91 -12.62
CA HIS A 28 15.80 -11.98 -11.61
C HIS A 28 17.05 -12.11 -10.73
N GLY A 29 16.88 -11.96 -9.40
CA GLY A 29 17.95 -12.14 -8.42
C GLY A 29 18.84 -10.92 -8.14
N GLN A 30 18.45 -9.70 -8.55
CA GLN A 30 19.18 -8.46 -8.27
C GLN A 30 18.59 -7.67 -7.08
N PRO A 31 19.42 -6.89 -6.35
CA PRO A 31 18.94 -5.97 -5.33
C PRO A 31 17.90 -5.00 -5.85
N HIS A 32 16.92 -4.64 -5.01
CA HIS A 32 15.83 -3.75 -5.38
C HIS A 32 15.63 -2.64 -4.33
N SER A 33 14.61 -1.79 -4.52
CA SER A 33 14.25 -0.72 -3.57
C SER A 33 15.40 0.23 -3.23
N VAL A 34 16.17 0.65 -4.25
CA VAL A 34 17.30 1.57 -4.04
C VAL A 34 16.78 2.91 -3.50
N SER A 35 17.27 3.33 -2.34
CA SER A 35 16.95 4.61 -1.74
C SER A 35 18.22 5.41 -1.47
N ALA A 36 18.14 6.74 -1.59
CA ALA A 36 19.25 7.64 -1.28
C ALA A 36 18.80 8.71 -0.29
N LYS A 37 19.60 8.93 0.76
CA LYS A 37 19.44 10.01 1.73
C LYS A 37 20.68 10.89 1.69
N THR A 38 20.48 12.20 1.64
CA THR A 38 21.56 13.18 1.67
C THR A 38 21.61 13.87 3.03
N LEU A 39 22.79 13.96 3.64
CA LEU A 39 23.05 14.74 4.84
C LEU A 39 24.34 15.56 4.63
N PHE A 40 24.18 16.85 4.35
CA PHE A 40 25.28 17.76 3.96
C PHE A 40 26.09 17.23 2.77
N ASP A 41 27.35 16.84 3.03
CA ASP A 41 28.30 16.28 2.08
C ASP A 41 28.27 14.75 2.02
N GLN A 42 27.36 14.12 2.76
CA GLN A 42 27.19 12.66 2.77
C GLN A 42 25.97 12.23 1.97
N VAL A 43 26.14 11.16 1.21
CA VAL A 43 25.06 10.43 0.54
C VAL A 43 25.06 9.00 1.06
N THR A 44 23.98 8.59 1.71
CA THR A 44 23.74 7.19 2.08
C THR A 44 22.83 6.57 1.05
N ILE A 45 23.30 5.48 0.43
CA ILE A 45 22.51 4.67 -0.50
C ILE A 45 22.22 3.34 0.18
N THR A 46 20.96 2.91 0.14
CA THR A 46 20.51 1.61 0.66
C THR A 46 19.78 0.86 -0.44
N TRP A 47 19.78 -0.47 -0.36
CA TRP A 47 19.02 -1.36 -1.21
C TRP A 47 18.62 -2.61 -0.42
N GLU A 48 17.58 -3.27 -0.88
CA GLU A 48 17.09 -4.53 -0.33
C GLU A 48 17.74 -5.71 -1.06
N LYS A 49 17.89 -6.84 -0.36
CA LYS A 49 18.41 -8.07 -0.98
C LYS A 49 17.40 -8.55 -2.02
N PRO A 50 17.83 -9.30 -3.04
CA PRO A 50 16.93 -9.80 -4.07
C PRO A 50 15.73 -10.58 -3.53
N THR A 51 15.88 -11.27 -2.41
CA THR A 51 14.86 -12.12 -1.78
C THR A 51 13.93 -11.37 -0.83
N ASP A 52 14.18 -10.08 -0.57
CA ASP A 52 13.35 -9.32 0.35
C ASP A 52 11.99 -9.02 -0.29
N ALA A 53 10.97 -8.74 0.52
CA ALA A 53 9.63 -8.49 0.00
C ALA A 53 9.58 -7.12 -0.70
N ILE A 54 9.05 -7.08 -1.93
CA ILE A 54 8.78 -5.82 -2.62
C ILE A 54 7.40 -5.34 -2.17
N SER A 55 7.34 -4.21 -1.46
CA SER A 55 6.11 -3.69 -0.86
C SER A 55 5.71 -2.32 -1.42
N LEU A 56 4.42 -2.15 -1.66
CA LEU A 56 3.78 -0.88 -1.93
C LEU A 56 2.96 -0.49 -0.70
N GLN A 57 3.45 0.50 0.03
CA GLN A 57 2.82 1.05 1.24
C GLN A 57 3.20 2.53 1.43
N TRP A 58 2.37 3.25 2.18
CA TRP A 58 2.69 4.61 2.66
C TRP A 58 3.07 4.63 4.14
N HIS A 59 2.54 3.69 4.91
CA HIS A 59 2.75 3.61 6.35
C HIS A 59 4.18 3.23 6.74
N ASP A 60 4.58 3.59 7.96
CA ASP A 60 5.86 3.19 8.56
C ASP A 60 5.87 1.77 9.16
N GLY A 61 4.69 1.14 9.27
CA GLY A 61 4.52 -0.23 9.77
C GLY A 61 4.23 -0.31 11.27
N GLU A 62 4.27 0.82 11.97
CA GLU A 62 3.99 0.92 13.39
C GLU A 62 2.52 1.27 13.62
N ASP A 63 1.80 0.43 14.36
CA ASP A 63 0.42 0.75 14.74
C ASP A 63 0.39 1.92 15.74
N TYR A 64 -0.57 2.84 15.55
CA TYR A 64 -0.73 3.98 16.44
C TYR A 64 -2.17 4.30 16.77
N ASN A 65 -3.01 4.49 15.76
CA ASN A 65 -4.42 4.85 15.92
C ASN A 65 -5.28 4.07 14.93
N GLY A 66 -6.57 4.32 14.90
CA GLY A 66 -7.44 3.73 13.89
C GLY A 66 -8.69 4.55 13.66
N THR A 67 -9.39 4.19 12.60
CA THR A 67 -10.69 4.76 12.26
C THR A 67 -11.71 3.67 12.04
N ASP A 68 -12.97 4.06 12.15
CA ASP A 68 -14.13 3.22 11.98
C ASP A 68 -15.18 3.90 11.09
N GLY A 69 -16.21 3.12 10.76
CA GLY A 69 -17.30 3.50 9.90
C GLY A 69 -18.45 4.07 10.70
N VAL A 70 -19.44 4.58 9.97
CA VAL A 70 -20.65 5.14 10.57
C VAL A 70 -21.74 4.09 10.57
N LEU A 71 -22.39 3.89 11.71
CA LEU A 71 -23.59 3.05 11.81
C LEU A 71 -24.76 3.72 11.08
N LYS A 72 -25.06 3.25 9.86
CA LYS A 72 -26.17 3.78 9.04
C LYS A 72 -27.53 3.18 9.43
N ASN A 73 -27.54 1.95 9.94
CA ASN A 73 -28.73 1.23 10.39
C ASN A 73 -28.49 0.69 11.81
N PRO A 74 -29.29 1.07 12.82
CA PRO A 74 -29.17 0.57 14.20
C PRO A 74 -29.21 -0.96 14.36
N GLU A 75 -29.83 -1.66 13.41
CA GLU A 75 -29.97 -3.12 13.39
C GLU A 75 -28.94 -3.81 12.47
N GLY A 76 -28.11 -3.04 11.75
CA GLY A 76 -27.18 -3.55 10.75
C GLY A 76 -25.72 -3.61 11.22
N ALA A 77 -24.87 -4.15 10.34
CA ALA A 77 -23.42 -4.07 10.47
C ALA A 77 -22.90 -2.68 10.03
N VAL A 78 -21.76 -2.27 10.57
CA VAL A 78 -21.00 -1.13 10.07
C VAL A 78 -20.19 -1.60 8.88
N THR A 79 -20.20 -0.83 7.79
CA THR A 79 -19.32 -1.03 6.64
C THR A 79 -18.33 0.13 6.54
N PHE A 80 -17.06 -0.20 6.41
CA PHE A 80 -15.98 0.77 6.32
C PHE A 80 -14.94 0.31 5.29
N TYR A 81 -14.41 1.23 4.51
CA TYR A 81 -13.33 0.96 3.57
C TYR A 81 -12.13 1.80 3.97
N ALA A 82 -10.97 1.17 4.09
CA ALA A 82 -9.69 1.86 4.17
C ALA A 82 -8.87 1.53 2.93
N GLY A 83 -8.03 2.44 2.46
CA GLY A 83 -7.23 2.22 1.27
C GLY A 83 -5.96 3.05 1.20
N ALA A 84 -5.01 2.49 0.47
CA ALA A 84 -3.75 3.14 0.09
C ALA A 84 -3.75 3.37 -1.42
N LYS A 85 -3.67 4.65 -1.83
CA LYS A 85 -3.72 5.06 -3.23
C LYS A 85 -2.34 5.38 -3.78
N PHE A 86 -2.11 4.93 -5.01
CA PHE A 86 -0.89 5.15 -5.77
C PHE A 86 -1.27 5.78 -7.11
N SER A 87 -0.66 6.92 -7.42
CA SER A 87 -0.80 7.56 -8.72
C SER A 87 0.00 6.82 -9.79
N GLU A 88 -0.25 7.13 -11.06
CA GLU A 88 0.57 6.64 -12.18
C GLU A 88 2.07 6.89 -11.94
N ALA A 89 2.44 8.07 -11.43
CA ALA A 89 3.83 8.40 -11.16
C ALA A 89 4.43 7.58 -10.02
N ASP A 90 3.63 7.21 -9.02
CA ASP A 90 4.08 6.34 -7.93
C ASP A 90 4.30 4.89 -8.42
N LEU A 91 3.57 4.46 -9.45
CA LEU A 91 3.58 3.10 -10.00
C LEU A 91 4.48 2.93 -11.22
N ALA A 92 5.08 4.01 -11.75
CA ALA A 92 5.81 3.99 -13.02
C ALA A 92 6.92 2.92 -13.09
N ASN A 93 7.62 2.68 -11.98
CA ASN A 93 8.70 1.70 -11.89
C ASN A 93 8.23 0.26 -11.67
N TYR A 94 6.92 0.04 -11.48
CA TYR A 94 6.32 -1.26 -11.17
C TYR A 94 5.36 -1.73 -12.26
N VAL A 95 5.29 -1.02 -13.39
CA VAL A 95 4.44 -1.41 -14.53
C VAL A 95 4.84 -2.80 -15.03
N GLY A 96 3.86 -3.69 -15.15
CA GLY A 96 4.05 -5.09 -15.55
C GLY A 96 4.26 -6.05 -14.37
N GLU A 97 4.63 -5.53 -13.19
CA GLU A 97 4.76 -6.33 -11.98
C GLU A 97 3.40 -6.83 -11.48
N GLN A 98 3.42 -7.94 -10.76
CA GLN A 98 2.21 -8.57 -10.23
C GLN A 98 2.13 -8.39 -8.71
N VAL A 99 1.04 -7.82 -8.23
CA VAL A 99 0.67 -7.89 -6.81
C VAL A 99 -0.06 -9.21 -6.58
N ASP A 100 0.47 -10.07 -5.71
CA ASP A 100 -0.12 -11.38 -5.41
C ASP A 100 -0.74 -11.46 -4.02
N THR A 101 -0.37 -10.55 -3.13
CA THR A 101 -0.75 -10.61 -1.72
C THR A 101 -1.03 -9.22 -1.18
N ILE A 102 -2.14 -9.05 -0.48
CA ILE A 102 -2.41 -7.85 0.32
C ILE A 102 -2.27 -8.17 1.81
N SER A 103 -1.51 -7.35 2.53
CA SER A 103 -1.38 -7.42 3.98
C SER A 103 -2.25 -6.35 4.64
N MET A 104 -2.92 -6.70 5.74
CA MET A 104 -3.62 -5.75 6.60
C MET A 104 -3.26 -5.98 8.06
N PHE A 105 -3.21 -4.93 8.87
CA PHE A 105 -2.99 -5.07 10.31
C PHE A 105 -4.30 -5.35 11.07
N GLU A 106 -4.25 -6.32 11.98
CA GLU A 106 -5.39 -6.77 12.76
C GLU A 106 -5.33 -6.25 14.20
N TYR A 107 -6.30 -5.41 14.56
CA TYR A 107 -6.45 -4.92 15.94
C TYR A 107 -7.79 -5.29 16.57
N ARG A 108 -8.84 -5.39 15.76
CA ARG A 108 -10.18 -5.80 16.17
C ARG A 108 -10.67 -7.00 15.37
N PRO A 109 -11.47 -7.90 15.99
CA PRO A 109 -12.09 -9.01 15.29
C PRO A 109 -13.31 -8.51 14.51
N VAL A 110 -13.13 -8.22 13.22
CA VAL A 110 -14.23 -7.90 12.31
C VAL A 110 -14.93 -9.19 11.85
N TYR A 111 -16.19 -9.09 11.40
CA TYR A 111 -16.95 -10.26 10.93
C TYR A 111 -16.54 -10.69 9.52
N LYS A 112 -16.25 -9.70 8.67
CA LYS A 112 -15.83 -9.92 7.30
C LYS A 112 -14.86 -8.83 6.88
N ALA A 113 -13.84 -9.25 6.14
CA ALA A 113 -12.95 -8.36 5.42
C ALA A 113 -12.88 -8.82 3.96
N THR A 114 -12.75 -7.86 3.05
CA THR A 114 -12.62 -8.12 1.61
C THR A 114 -11.59 -7.16 1.06
N VAL A 115 -10.52 -7.70 0.51
CA VAL A 115 -9.55 -6.93 -0.27
C VAL A 115 -10.22 -6.52 -1.57
N ILE A 116 -10.08 -5.23 -1.93
CA ILE A 116 -10.60 -4.68 -3.17
C ILE A 116 -9.49 -3.84 -3.81
N ILE A 117 -9.20 -4.09 -5.08
CA ILE A 117 -8.29 -3.25 -5.87
C ILE A 117 -9.14 -2.41 -6.79
N TYR A 118 -9.02 -1.08 -6.68
CA TYR A 118 -9.66 -0.14 -7.60
C TYR A 118 -8.64 0.35 -8.62
N GLU A 119 -8.99 0.27 -9.90
CA GLU A 119 -8.24 0.88 -11.00
C GLU A 119 -9.07 2.05 -11.54
N ASN A 120 -8.52 3.27 -11.48
CA ASN A 120 -9.19 4.50 -11.89
C ASN A 120 -10.61 4.62 -11.29
N GLY A 121 -10.73 4.30 -10.00
CA GLY A 121 -11.97 4.35 -9.23
C GLY A 121 -12.96 3.20 -9.45
N LYS A 122 -12.62 2.19 -10.27
CA LYS A 122 -13.48 1.01 -10.51
C LYS A 122 -12.88 -0.24 -9.86
N PRO A 123 -13.67 -1.03 -9.12
CA PRO A 123 -13.18 -2.28 -8.55
C PRO A 123 -12.86 -3.26 -9.70
N VAL A 124 -11.64 -3.81 -9.68
CA VAL A 124 -11.14 -4.79 -10.66
C VAL A 124 -10.76 -6.13 -10.04
N VAL A 125 -10.48 -6.15 -8.72
CA VAL A 125 -10.26 -7.36 -7.93
C VAL A 125 -11.09 -7.27 -6.67
N GLU A 126 -11.73 -8.38 -6.29
CA GLU A 126 -12.36 -8.58 -4.99
C GLU A 126 -11.94 -9.95 -4.45
N GLN A 127 -11.34 -9.97 -3.26
CA GLN A 127 -10.86 -11.20 -2.63
C GLN A 127 -11.31 -11.23 -1.17
N ALA A 128 -12.07 -12.26 -0.79
CA ALA A 128 -12.44 -12.48 0.60
C ALA A 128 -11.20 -12.80 1.44
N VAL A 129 -11.11 -12.16 2.61
CA VAL A 129 -10.05 -12.41 3.58
C VAL A 129 -10.49 -13.56 4.49
N ASN A 130 -9.66 -14.59 4.63
CA ASN A 130 -9.90 -15.61 5.65
C ASN A 130 -9.57 -15.02 7.03
N LEU A 131 -10.57 -14.85 7.88
CA LEU A 131 -10.44 -14.28 9.23
C LEU A 131 -10.41 -15.32 10.35
N ALA A 132 -10.22 -16.61 10.01
CA ALA A 132 -9.94 -17.63 11.01
C ALA A 132 -8.69 -17.26 11.82
N ASP A 133 -8.67 -17.66 13.09
CA ASP A 133 -7.53 -17.49 13.99
C ASP A 133 -7.08 -16.04 14.12
N PHE A 134 -8.02 -15.14 14.45
CA PHE A 134 -7.70 -13.74 14.73
C PHE A 134 -6.70 -13.63 15.89
N HIS A 135 -5.62 -12.88 15.64
CA HIS A 135 -4.64 -12.51 16.65
C HIS A 135 -4.46 -10.99 16.66
N LYS A 136 -4.79 -10.36 17.77
CA LYS A 136 -4.60 -8.92 17.94
C LYS A 136 -3.13 -8.53 17.77
N ASN A 137 -2.89 -7.38 17.15
CA ASN A 137 -1.60 -6.78 16.87
C ASN A 137 -0.73 -7.65 15.96
N THR A 138 -1.35 -8.22 14.92
CA THR A 138 -0.63 -9.04 13.93
C THR A 138 -0.98 -8.62 12.52
N TRP A 139 -0.10 -8.96 11.58
CA TRP A 139 -0.34 -8.78 10.17
C TRP A 139 -1.06 -10.00 9.60
N ARG A 140 -2.21 -9.78 8.96
CA ARG A 140 -2.88 -10.79 8.16
C ARG A 140 -2.53 -10.59 6.69
N LYS A 141 -2.09 -11.67 6.04
CA LYS A 141 -1.83 -11.72 4.60
C LYS A 141 -2.97 -12.43 3.89
N THR A 142 -3.38 -11.87 2.74
CA THR A 142 -4.40 -12.45 1.87
C THR A 142 -3.83 -12.59 0.47
N ALA A 143 -3.60 -13.83 0.03
CA ALA A 143 -3.24 -14.11 -1.35
C ALA A 143 -4.44 -13.85 -2.26
N LEU A 144 -4.18 -13.23 -3.41
CA LEU A 144 -5.16 -13.03 -4.47
C LEU A 144 -5.28 -14.31 -5.29
N ALA A 145 -6.51 -14.78 -5.52
CA ALA A 145 -6.73 -15.93 -6.41
C ALA A 145 -6.24 -15.68 -7.85
N THR A 146 -6.20 -14.41 -8.26
CA THR A 146 -5.57 -13.96 -9.51
C THR A 146 -4.73 -12.74 -9.18
N PRO A 147 -3.39 -12.81 -9.35
CA PRO A 147 -2.52 -11.65 -9.15
C PRO A 147 -2.95 -10.45 -9.98
N TYR A 148 -2.80 -9.25 -9.44
CA TYR A 148 -3.11 -8.00 -10.12
C TYR A 148 -1.86 -7.46 -10.83
N THR A 149 -1.91 -7.34 -12.14
CA THR A 149 -0.83 -6.70 -12.92
C THR A 149 -0.98 -5.18 -12.89
N ILE A 150 0.08 -4.49 -12.47
CA ILE A 150 0.14 -3.03 -12.48
C ILE A 150 0.25 -2.54 -13.93
N LYS A 151 -0.67 -1.67 -14.35
CA LYS A 151 -0.72 -1.13 -15.71
C LYS A 151 -0.09 0.27 -15.78
N ALA A 152 0.44 0.61 -16.94
CA ALA A 152 0.82 2.00 -17.23
C ALA A 152 -0.43 2.89 -17.27
N GLY A 153 -0.29 4.16 -16.85
CA GLY A 153 -1.37 5.14 -16.98
C GLY A 153 -2.54 4.97 -16.01
N THR A 154 -2.39 4.17 -14.94
CA THR A 154 -3.49 3.89 -14.01
C THR A 154 -3.21 4.41 -12.60
N GLU A 155 -4.23 5.01 -11.99
CA GLU A 155 -4.30 5.20 -10.55
C GLU A 155 -4.87 3.94 -9.90
N VAL A 156 -4.25 3.48 -8.82
CA VAL A 156 -4.65 2.25 -8.11
C VAL A 156 -4.91 2.55 -6.64
N VAL A 157 -6.02 2.03 -6.10
CA VAL A 157 -6.27 2.00 -4.65
C VAL A 157 -6.30 0.55 -4.19
N PHE A 158 -5.35 0.17 -3.34
CA PHE A 158 -5.40 -1.10 -2.62
C PHE A 158 -6.20 -0.88 -1.34
N ALA A 159 -7.38 -1.50 -1.26
CA ALA A 159 -8.33 -1.25 -0.20
C ALA A 159 -8.74 -2.53 0.52
N VAL A 160 -9.20 -2.35 1.76
CA VAL A 160 -9.89 -3.38 2.52
C VAL A 160 -11.25 -2.84 2.93
N LYS A 161 -12.30 -3.57 2.54
CA LYS A 161 -13.66 -3.41 3.06
C LYS A 161 -13.79 -4.22 4.35
N TYR A 162 -14.16 -3.56 5.44
CA TYR A 162 -14.46 -4.15 6.73
C TYR A 162 -15.97 -4.13 6.98
N GLU A 163 -16.49 -5.24 7.49
CA GLU A 163 -17.87 -5.36 7.99
C GLU A 163 -17.84 -5.92 9.42
N TYR A 164 -18.43 -5.19 10.37
CA TYR A 164 -18.34 -5.51 11.79
C TYR A 164 -19.56 -5.02 12.59
N GLY A 165 -19.65 -5.47 13.84
CA GLY A 165 -20.78 -5.20 14.72
C GLY A 165 -20.80 -3.77 15.25
N ARG A 166 -21.97 -3.38 15.78
CA ARG A 166 -22.12 -2.12 16.52
C ARG A 166 -21.18 -2.09 17.73
N ASN A 167 -20.59 -0.92 18.01
CA ASN A 167 -19.65 -0.65 19.12
C ASN A 167 -18.21 -1.17 18.95
N LEU A 168 -17.74 -1.36 17.71
CA LEU A 168 -16.34 -1.66 17.43
C LEU A 168 -15.69 -0.43 16.80
N ASP A 169 -14.75 0.16 17.51
CA ASP A 169 -13.91 1.27 17.08
C ASP A 169 -12.58 0.76 16.49
N MET A 170 -11.84 1.64 15.81
CA MET A 170 -10.49 1.32 15.29
C MET A 170 -10.47 0.04 14.45
N ALA A 171 -11.44 -0.08 13.54
CA ALA A 171 -11.58 -1.25 12.68
C ALA A 171 -10.44 -1.34 11.64
N ALA A 172 -9.97 -0.19 11.16
CA ALA A 172 -8.75 -0.09 10.34
C ALA A 172 -7.72 0.75 11.09
N ILE A 173 -6.53 0.20 11.26
CA ILE A 173 -5.42 0.85 11.96
C ILE A 173 -4.58 1.66 11.00
N CYS A 174 -4.08 2.79 11.50
CA CYS A 174 -3.20 3.70 10.80
C CYS A 174 -1.99 4.06 11.68
N ASP A 175 -0.94 4.55 11.01
CA ASP A 175 0.29 5.00 11.65
C ASP A 175 0.14 6.41 12.28
N ARG A 176 1.26 7.04 12.60
CA ARG A 176 1.28 8.37 13.25
C ARG A 176 1.08 9.54 12.29
N LYS A 177 1.24 9.33 10.98
CA LYS A 177 1.36 10.45 10.04
C LYS A 177 0.78 10.09 8.68
N ALA A 178 -0.30 10.77 8.34
CA ALA A 178 -0.89 10.66 7.02
C ALA A 178 0.00 11.22 5.89
N THR A 179 0.07 10.47 4.81
CA THR A 179 0.34 10.93 3.45
C THR A 179 -1.00 11.30 2.81
N VAL A 180 -1.45 12.52 3.07
CA VAL A 180 -2.78 13.03 2.69
C VAL A 180 -3.10 12.78 1.22
N GLY A 181 -4.27 12.22 0.97
CA GLY A 181 -4.77 11.88 -0.37
C GLY A 181 -4.15 10.61 -0.95
N LYS A 182 -3.33 9.89 -0.18
CA LYS A 182 -2.66 8.65 -0.59
C LYS A 182 -2.92 7.50 0.38
N GLY A 183 -2.15 7.40 1.47
CA GLY A 183 -2.21 6.25 2.38
C GLY A 183 -3.34 6.32 3.40
N ASN A 184 -3.95 7.49 3.57
CA ASN A 184 -4.96 7.76 4.60
C ASN A 184 -6.39 7.78 4.04
N LEU A 185 -6.64 7.07 2.94
CA LEU A 185 -7.96 7.10 2.30
C LEU A 185 -8.95 6.20 3.00
N TYR A 186 -10.17 6.71 3.19
CA TYR A 186 -11.28 5.88 3.63
C TYR A 186 -12.59 6.22 2.93
N SER A 187 -13.54 5.28 2.97
CA SER A 187 -14.86 5.43 2.36
C SER A 187 -15.93 4.71 3.18
N TYR A 188 -17.18 5.16 3.03
CA TYR A 188 -18.37 4.53 3.63
C TYR A 188 -19.26 3.83 2.59
N ASP A 189 -18.89 3.87 1.32
CA ASP A 189 -19.65 3.33 0.19
C ASP A 189 -18.77 2.67 -0.88
N GLY A 190 -17.44 2.71 -0.74
CA GLY A 190 -16.47 2.20 -1.71
C GLY A 190 -16.36 3.05 -2.98
N LYS A 191 -16.94 4.25 -3.00
CA LYS A 191 -17.00 5.13 -4.18
C LYS A 191 -16.49 6.53 -3.87
N THR A 192 -16.97 7.11 -2.78
CA THR A 192 -16.60 8.43 -2.32
C THR A 192 -15.52 8.29 -1.27
N TRP A 193 -14.31 8.75 -1.60
CA TRP A 193 -13.14 8.66 -0.73
C TRP A 193 -12.89 9.98 -0.01
N LYS A 194 -12.46 9.88 1.24
CA LYS A 194 -12.00 10.97 2.10
C LYS A 194 -10.56 10.70 2.51
N ASP A 195 -9.86 11.75 2.90
CA ASP A 195 -8.42 11.76 3.15
C ASP A 195 -8.05 12.60 4.39
N ASP A 196 -8.96 12.69 5.36
CA ASP A 196 -8.74 13.36 6.65
C ASP A 196 -8.47 12.38 7.80
N ALA A 197 -8.19 11.11 7.51
CA ALA A 197 -7.74 10.14 8.51
C ALA A 197 -6.36 10.54 9.09
N PRO A 198 -6.09 10.27 10.38
CA PRO A 198 -4.94 10.83 11.10
C PRO A 198 -3.59 10.21 10.70
N GLY A 199 -3.59 9.03 10.06
CA GLY A 199 -2.40 8.28 9.66
C GLY A 199 -2.62 7.53 8.35
N ASP A 200 -1.55 7.00 7.79
CA ASP A 200 -1.64 6.06 6.67
C ASP A 200 -2.12 4.70 7.18
N PHE A 201 -3.12 4.12 6.52
CA PHE A 201 -3.65 2.82 6.89
C PHE A 201 -2.59 1.74 6.70
N LEU A 202 -2.53 0.80 7.64
CA LEU A 202 -1.63 -0.35 7.63
C LEU A 202 -2.13 -1.41 6.63
N ILE A 203 -2.07 -1.04 5.36
CA ILE A 203 -2.40 -1.85 4.19
C ILE A 203 -1.19 -1.84 3.28
N THR A 204 -0.69 -3.03 2.97
CA THR A 204 0.48 -3.23 2.10
C THR A 204 0.08 -4.08 0.91
N ALA A 205 0.37 -3.64 -0.30
CA ALA A 205 0.36 -4.51 -1.47
C ALA A 205 1.76 -5.11 -1.66
N ASN A 206 1.86 -6.43 -1.73
CA ASN A 206 3.12 -7.13 -1.92
C ASN A 206 3.22 -7.57 -3.38
N ILE A 207 4.30 -7.17 -4.02
CA ILE A 207 4.63 -7.58 -5.39
C ILE A 207 5.28 -8.97 -5.32
N LYS A 208 4.83 -9.85 -6.21
CA LYS A 208 5.39 -11.18 -6.42
C LYS A 208 6.88 -11.06 -6.68
N ASN A 209 7.69 -11.68 -5.84
CA ASN A 209 9.13 -11.67 -5.99
C ASN A 209 9.63 -13.03 -6.49
N GLU A 210 9.89 -13.10 -7.80
CA GLU A 210 10.39 -14.30 -8.46
C GLU A 210 11.74 -14.78 -7.90
N ALA A 211 12.53 -13.93 -7.22
CA ALA A 211 13.80 -14.35 -6.62
C ALA A 211 13.63 -15.23 -5.36
N THR A 212 12.38 -15.41 -4.90
CA THR A 212 12.04 -16.30 -3.77
C THR A 212 11.40 -17.62 -4.19
N GLU A 213 11.19 -17.83 -5.49
CA GLU A 213 10.62 -19.08 -6.06
C GLU A 213 11.68 -20.09 -6.49
#